data_AF-A0A1G5UTQ3-F1
#
_entry.id   AF-A0A1G5UTQ3-F1
#
_cell.length_a   1.000
_cell.length_b   1.000
_cell.length_c   1.000
_cell.angle_alpha   90.00
_cell.angle_beta   90.00
_cell.angle_gamma   90.00
#
_symmetry.space_group_name_H-M   'P 1'
#
loop_
_entity.id
_entity.type
_entity.pdbx_description
1 polymer ?
#
loop_
_entity_poly.entity_id
_entity_poly.type
_entity_poly.pdbx_seq_one_letter_code
_entity_poly.pdbx_strand_id
1 'polypeptide(L)'
;MIERLEITQRFNFKKSNKHYECFIIDLVNGNAYFNISEMIYPDQYFEGNLSTEDSFALILNDLKSRVTSRIFHLDEKSREGFKNDFMELDLFNDFEGESFRYFEKLENVYSCNVNVYYSDKYEECCIKNDFPLRWLEFSDLLIRMFNFDVLNVGHLENIVTGLFFDVRKDGIYREDKLELMVLEFGHYESDTLPHSNFIIDFNAGNISGYLEKENIDSELILSLLSEYDVYQWIFKDYHKKSEKHDSVVLDGYDWYLELIFEDSVIWNLSCHNEYPDSYPALASKIREMTSFDLLELESIPEDEIELFNNYAKKS
;
A
#
# COMPACT_ATOMS: atom_id res chain seq x y z
N MET A 1 6.37 32.59 2.60
CA MET A 1 4.90 32.44 2.62
C MET A 1 4.56 31.25 1.75
N ILE A 2 3.56 30.45 2.10
CA ILE A 2 3.13 29.33 1.25
C ILE A 2 2.38 29.84 0.02
N GLU A 3 2.74 29.30 -1.14
CA GLU A 3 2.25 29.71 -2.46
C GLU A 3 1.44 28.60 -3.12
N ARG A 4 1.82 27.35 -2.92
CA ARG A 4 1.16 26.18 -3.51
C ARG A 4 1.36 24.94 -2.66
N LEU A 5 0.36 24.05 -2.69
CA LEU A 5 0.48 22.68 -2.21
C LEU A 5 0.16 21.72 -3.36
N GLU A 6 0.87 20.60 -3.42
CA GLU A 6 0.47 19.45 -4.22
C GLU A 6 0.39 18.23 -3.31
N ILE A 7 -0.73 17.53 -3.37
CA ILE A 7 -0.99 16.31 -2.62
C ILE A 7 -1.14 15.20 -3.64
N THR A 8 -0.12 14.35 -3.76
CA THR A 8 -0.13 13.23 -4.69
C THR A 8 -0.37 11.95 -3.93
N GLN A 9 -1.46 11.26 -4.25
CA GLN A 9 -1.84 10.01 -3.61
C GLN A 9 -1.80 8.88 -4.63
N ARG A 10 -1.34 7.73 -4.15
CA ARG A 10 -1.23 6.51 -4.92
C ARG A 10 -1.87 5.39 -4.13
N PHE A 11 -2.80 4.70 -4.77
CA PHE A 11 -3.38 3.47 -4.27
C PHE A 11 -2.96 2.30 -5.17
N ASN A 12 -2.34 1.27 -4.59
CA ASN A 12 -1.95 0.05 -5.32
C ASN A 12 -2.84 -1.10 -4.89
N PHE A 13 -3.70 -1.55 -5.79
CA PHE A 13 -4.60 -2.67 -5.59
C PHE A 13 -4.22 -3.81 -6.52
N LYS A 14 -3.48 -4.80 -6.04
CA LYS A 14 -2.92 -5.88 -6.89
C LYS A 14 -2.06 -5.30 -8.05
N LYS A 15 -1.29 -6.15 -8.75
CA LYS A 15 -0.23 -5.70 -9.68
C LYS A 15 -0.69 -4.72 -10.78
N SER A 16 -1.96 -4.75 -11.20
CA SER A 16 -2.46 -3.99 -12.35
C SER A 16 -3.47 -2.88 -12.03
N ASN A 17 -4.06 -2.81 -10.83
CA ASN A 17 -5.01 -1.75 -10.50
C ASN A 17 -4.35 -0.70 -9.62
N LYS A 18 -3.76 0.30 -10.27
CA LYS A 18 -3.16 1.45 -9.60
C LYS A 18 -4.03 2.68 -9.83
N HIS A 19 -4.36 3.39 -8.76
CA HIS A 19 -5.02 4.69 -8.83
C HIS A 19 -4.02 5.77 -8.42
N TYR A 20 -3.88 6.80 -9.25
CA TYR A 20 -3.01 7.93 -9.01
C TYR A 20 -3.84 9.19 -9.11
N GLU A 21 -3.72 10.04 -8.10
CA GLU A 21 -4.33 11.36 -8.13
C GLU A 21 -3.40 12.40 -7.56
N CYS A 22 -3.46 13.60 -8.11
CA CYS A 22 -2.71 14.75 -7.62
C CYS A 22 -3.69 15.90 -7.44
N PHE A 23 -3.89 16.36 -6.22
CA PHE A 23 -4.70 17.54 -5.93
C PHE A 23 -3.78 18.74 -5.68
N ILE A 24 -3.98 19.80 -6.45
CA ILE A 24 -3.16 21.01 -6.42
C ILE A 24 -3.97 22.14 -5.82
N ILE A 25 -3.37 22.86 -4.88
CA ILE A 25 -3.90 24.09 -4.29
C ILE A 25 -2.93 25.23 -4.62
N ASP A 26 -3.28 26.04 -5.62
CA ASP A 26 -2.52 27.22 -6.03
C ASP A 26 -3.09 28.47 -5.33
N LEU A 27 -2.42 28.90 -4.26
CA LEU A 27 -2.86 30.03 -3.44
C LEU A 27 -2.52 31.37 -4.08
N VAL A 28 -1.55 31.42 -5.01
CA VAL A 28 -1.20 32.64 -5.75
C VAL A 28 -2.30 32.98 -6.75
N ASN A 29 -2.67 32.01 -7.59
CA ASN A 29 -3.70 32.17 -8.60
C ASN A 29 -5.12 31.96 -8.07
N GLY A 30 -5.25 31.39 -6.86
CA GLY A 30 -6.54 31.16 -6.21
C GLY A 30 -7.37 30.06 -6.86
N ASN A 31 -6.71 28.97 -7.25
CA ASN A 31 -7.34 27.82 -7.85
C ASN A 31 -6.94 26.55 -7.10
N ALA A 32 -7.86 25.60 -6.97
CA ALA A 32 -7.53 24.23 -6.61
C ALA A 32 -8.16 23.26 -7.61
N TYR A 33 -7.48 22.17 -7.94
CA TYR A 33 -7.93 21.24 -8.96
C TYR A 33 -7.18 19.91 -8.89
N PHE A 34 -7.78 18.85 -9.43
CA PHE A 34 -7.05 17.61 -9.69
C PHE A 34 -6.19 17.79 -10.95
N ASN A 35 -4.88 17.58 -10.80
CA ASN A 35 -3.98 17.41 -11.93
C ASN A 35 -3.99 15.93 -12.32
N ILE A 36 -4.85 15.62 -13.28
CA ILE A 36 -5.11 14.26 -13.73
C ILE A 36 -3.95 13.82 -14.63
N SER A 37 -2.95 13.13 -14.08
CA SER A 37 -2.07 12.26 -14.88
C SER A 37 -2.68 10.86 -14.90
N GLU A 38 -3.74 10.69 -15.68
CA GLU A 38 -4.32 9.38 -15.90
C GLU A 38 -3.35 8.53 -16.73
N MET A 39 -2.51 7.73 -16.07
CA MET A 39 -2.24 6.39 -16.60
C MET A 39 -3.50 5.56 -16.34
N ILE A 40 -4.57 5.84 -17.11
CA ILE A 40 -5.64 4.85 -17.28
C ILE A 40 -4.99 3.72 -18.05
N TYR A 41 -4.56 2.67 -17.35
CA TYR A 41 -4.54 1.37 -18.00
C TYR A 41 -5.99 1.11 -18.40
N PRO A 42 -6.30 0.99 -19.71
CA PRO A 42 -7.65 0.74 -20.15
C PRO A 42 -8.19 -0.49 -19.40
N ASP A 43 -9.49 -0.51 -19.14
CA ASP A 43 -10.28 -1.52 -18.39
C ASP A 43 -10.12 -2.98 -18.88
N GLN A 44 -9.10 -3.29 -19.67
CA GLN A 44 -8.74 -4.59 -20.25
C GLN A 44 -8.53 -5.71 -19.21
N TYR A 45 -8.51 -5.42 -17.91
CA TYR A 45 -8.30 -6.43 -16.86
C TYR A 45 -9.51 -6.69 -15.96
N PHE A 46 -10.59 -5.90 -16.02
CA PHE A 46 -11.83 -6.20 -15.27
C PHE A 46 -12.57 -7.43 -15.82
N GLU A 47 -12.22 -7.92 -17.01
CA GLU A 47 -12.85 -9.11 -17.60
C GLU A 47 -12.18 -10.44 -17.19
N GLY A 48 -11.11 -10.42 -16.36
CA GLY A 48 -10.23 -11.58 -16.17
C GLY A 48 -10.45 -12.48 -14.95
N ASN A 49 -10.69 -11.94 -13.75
CA ASN A 49 -10.65 -12.74 -12.51
C ASN A 49 -12.02 -12.79 -11.81
N LEU A 50 -12.88 -13.66 -12.33
CA LEU A 50 -14.24 -13.90 -11.84
C LEU A 50 -14.33 -14.81 -10.59
N SER A 51 -13.23 -15.06 -9.86
CA SER A 51 -13.26 -16.07 -8.79
C SER A 51 -13.31 -15.56 -7.34
N THR A 52 -13.18 -14.26 -7.08
CA THR A 52 -13.42 -13.66 -5.75
C THR A 52 -14.01 -12.27 -5.92
N GLU A 53 -14.92 -11.87 -5.02
CA GLU A 53 -15.38 -10.47 -4.96
C GLU A 53 -14.14 -9.58 -4.84
N ASP A 54 -13.91 -8.67 -5.80
CA ASP A 54 -12.78 -7.74 -5.76
C ASP A 54 -12.93 -6.85 -4.51
N SER A 55 -12.22 -7.22 -3.44
CA SER A 55 -12.28 -6.63 -2.10
C SER A 55 -12.14 -5.10 -2.11
N PHE A 56 -11.33 -4.58 -3.04
CA PHE A 56 -11.04 -3.16 -3.22
C PHE A 56 -11.90 -2.46 -4.29
N ALA A 57 -12.74 -3.17 -5.05
CA ALA A 57 -13.45 -2.57 -6.19
C ALA A 57 -14.34 -1.39 -5.79
N LEU A 58 -14.95 -1.45 -4.60
CA LEU A 58 -15.76 -0.34 -4.08
C LEU A 58 -14.92 0.92 -3.84
N ILE A 59 -13.73 0.77 -3.23
CA ILE A 59 -12.80 1.87 -2.98
C ILE A 59 -12.29 2.43 -4.30
N LEU A 60 -11.82 1.58 -5.21
CA LEU A 60 -11.31 1.99 -6.50
C LEU A 60 -12.36 2.71 -7.35
N ASN A 61 -13.60 2.23 -7.38
CA ASN A 61 -14.69 2.86 -8.12
C ASN A 61 -15.06 4.22 -7.53
N ASP A 62 -15.08 4.37 -6.20
CA ASP A 62 -15.34 5.66 -5.55
C ASP A 62 -14.22 6.66 -5.88
N LEU A 63 -12.94 6.27 -5.71
CA LEU A 63 -11.77 7.08 -6.07
C LEU A 63 -11.83 7.58 -7.53
N LYS A 64 -12.07 6.67 -8.48
CA LYS A 64 -12.23 7.02 -9.91
C LYS A 64 -13.38 8.00 -10.15
N SER A 65 -14.47 7.90 -9.39
CA SER A 65 -15.64 8.76 -9.57
C SER A 65 -15.44 10.20 -9.02
N ARG A 66 -14.51 10.37 -8.07
CA ARG A 66 -14.23 11.65 -7.39
C ARG A 66 -13.22 12.52 -8.13
N VAL A 67 -12.32 11.90 -8.90
CA VAL A 67 -11.37 12.65 -9.73
C VAL A 67 -12.15 13.35 -10.85
N THR A 68 -12.13 14.69 -10.83
CA THR A 68 -12.86 15.51 -11.81
C THR A 68 -11.96 16.59 -12.40
N SER A 69 -12.26 17.03 -13.62
CA SER A 69 -11.63 18.20 -14.25
C SER A 69 -12.11 19.54 -13.68
N ARG A 70 -12.81 19.52 -12.53
CA ARG A 70 -13.36 20.72 -11.90
C ARG A 70 -12.24 21.56 -11.29
N ILE A 71 -12.30 22.86 -11.56
CA ILE A 71 -11.47 23.88 -10.90
C ILE A 71 -12.30 24.55 -9.81
N PHE A 72 -11.76 24.59 -8.60
CA PHE A 72 -12.29 25.32 -7.45
C PHE A 72 -11.64 26.70 -7.39
N HIS A 73 -12.44 27.75 -7.52
CA HIS A 73 -11.94 29.12 -7.40
C HIS A 73 -12.03 29.58 -5.95
N LEU A 74 -10.92 30.11 -5.44
CA LEU A 74 -10.73 30.49 -4.04
C LEU A 74 -10.70 32.01 -3.92
N ASP A 75 -11.58 32.56 -3.11
CA ASP A 75 -11.53 33.99 -2.79
C ASP A 75 -10.34 34.34 -1.88
N GLU A 76 -9.98 35.62 -1.82
CA GLU A 76 -8.86 36.10 -1.02
C GLU A 76 -8.98 35.72 0.46
N LYS A 77 -10.19 35.81 1.03
CA LYS A 77 -10.42 35.49 2.44
C LYS A 77 -10.15 34.02 2.74
N SER A 78 -10.59 33.11 1.86
CA SER A 78 -10.42 31.67 2.00
C SER A 78 -8.95 31.29 1.87
N ARG A 79 -8.23 31.93 0.94
CA ARG A 79 -6.79 31.71 0.74
C ARG A 79 -5.98 32.14 1.96
N GLU A 80 -6.22 33.35 2.47
CA GLU A 80 -5.51 33.85 3.64
C GLU A 80 -5.87 33.08 4.92
N GLY A 81 -7.14 32.66 5.06
CA GLY A 81 -7.57 31.78 6.16
C GLY A 81 -6.82 30.44 6.13
N PHE A 82 -6.82 29.76 4.97
CA PHE A 82 -6.11 28.49 4.82
C PHE A 82 -4.60 28.62 5.07
N LYS A 83 -3.95 29.69 4.58
CA LYS A 83 -2.53 29.94 4.85
C LYS A 83 -2.23 30.00 6.34
N ASN A 84 -3.04 30.73 7.11
CA ASN A 84 -2.83 30.85 8.55
C ASN A 84 -3.06 29.51 9.25
N ASP A 85 -4.19 28.86 8.99
CA ASP A 85 -4.53 27.56 9.59
C ASP A 85 -3.47 26.49 9.26
N PHE A 86 -2.96 26.44 8.03
CA PHE A 86 -1.92 25.49 7.63
C PHE A 86 -0.59 25.76 8.34
N MET A 87 -0.19 27.03 8.47
CA MET A 87 1.05 27.38 9.20
C MET A 87 0.93 27.10 10.70
N GLU A 88 -0.26 27.28 11.28
CA GLU A 88 -0.56 26.92 12.68
C GLU A 88 -0.64 25.41 12.89
N LEU A 89 -1.00 24.66 11.85
CA LEU A 89 -1.02 23.20 11.86
C LEU A 89 0.39 22.64 12.06
N ASP A 90 1.41 23.33 11.55
CA ASP A 90 2.82 22.97 11.72
C ASP A 90 3.07 21.49 11.39
N LEU A 91 2.46 21.06 10.28
CA LEU A 91 2.16 19.65 9.98
C LEU A 91 3.38 18.73 10.06
N PHE A 92 4.58 19.22 9.70
CA PHE A 92 5.78 18.41 9.54
C PHE A 92 6.88 18.66 10.59
N ASN A 93 6.64 19.45 11.65
CA ASN A 93 7.70 19.88 12.57
C ASN A 93 8.39 18.74 13.32
N ASP A 94 7.69 17.62 13.54
CA ASP A 94 8.19 16.42 14.23
C ASP A 94 8.00 15.15 13.37
N PHE A 95 7.90 15.29 12.05
CA PHE A 95 7.71 14.17 11.13
C PHE A 95 8.86 14.09 10.12
N GLU A 96 9.54 12.95 10.10
CA GLU A 96 10.54 12.65 9.09
C GLU A 96 9.91 11.79 8.00
N GLY A 97 9.75 12.37 6.79
CA GLY A 97 9.17 11.67 5.66
C GLY A 97 10.00 10.45 5.23
N GLU A 98 9.32 9.47 4.63
CA GLU A 98 9.95 8.23 4.19
C GLU A 98 10.81 8.45 2.90
N SER A 99 11.95 7.75 2.79
CA SER A 99 12.87 7.90 1.65
C SER A 99 12.25 7.43 0.32
N PHE A 100 12.37 8.24 -0.73
CA PHE A 100 11.87 7.94 -2.08
C PHE A 100 12.45 6.63 -2.68
N ARG A 101 13.69 6.25 -2.33
CA ARG A 101 14.32 5.02 -2.88
C ARG A 101 13.64 3.73 -2.44
N TYR A 102 12.94 3.75 -1.31
CA TYR A 102 12.12 2.62 -0.86
C TYR A 102 10.85 2.44 -1.71
N PHE A 103 10.39 3.49 -2.42
CA PHE A 103 9.21 3.47 -3.31
C PHE A 103 9.40 2.65 -4.58
N GLU A 104 10.64 2.39 -5.00
CA GLU A 104 10.92 1.67 -6.25
C GLU A 104 10.92 0.15 -6.06
N LYS A 105 10.94 -0.33 -4.80
CA LYS A 105 11.07 -1.77 -4.50
C LYS A 105 9.74 -2.34 -4.01
N LEU A 106 9.19 -1.86 -2.90
CA LEU A 106 7.94 -2.37 -2.33
C LEU A 106 6.79 -1.35 -2.45
N GLU A 107 5.66 -1.84 -2.94
CA GLU A 107 4.43 -1.09 -3.15
C GLU A 107 3.40 -1.44 -2.07
N ASN A 108 3.06 -0.46 -1.23
CA ASN A 108 1.97 -0.54 -0.25
C ASN A 108 0.64 -0.17 -0.89
N VAL A 109 -0.46 -0.56 -0.25
CA VAL A 109 -1.83 -0.18 -0.67
C VAL A 109 -1.98 1.33 -0.84
N TYR A 110 -1.42 2.13 0.07
CA TYR A 110 -1.53 3.57 0.04
C TYR A 110 -0.18 4.25 0.23
N SER A 111 0.04 5.33 -0.49
CA SER A 111 1.12 6.28 -0.26
C SER A 111 0.69 7.68 -0.66
N CYS A 112 1.22 8.68 0.03
CA CYS A 112 0.96 10.08 -0.20
C CYS A 112 2.27 10.86 -0.22
N ASN A 113 2.38 11.83 -1.13
CA ASN A 113 3.45 12.81 -1.12
C ASN A 113 2.84 14.21 -1.06
N VAL A 114 3.28 15.01 -0.09
CA VAL A 114 2.86 16.39 0.08
C VAL A 114 4.03 17.31 -0.24
N ASN A 115 3.87 18.07 -1.32
CA ASN A 115 4.80 19.07 -1.78
C ASN A 115 4.29 20.45 -1.35
N VAL A 116 5.11 21.17 -0.60
CA VAL A 116 4.80 22.53 -0.15
C VAL A 116 5.76 23.52 -0.78
N TYR A 117 5.22 24.43 -1.57
CA TYR A 117 5.97 25.48 -2.23
C TYR A 117 5.81 26.78 -1.45
N TYR A 118 6.92 27.31 -0.97
CA TYR A 118 7.03 28.63 -0.38
C TYR A 118 7.72 29.57 -1.36
N SER A 119 7.58 30.87 -1.13
CA SER A 119 8.23 31.91 -1.96
C SER A 119 9.76 31.75 -2.09
N ASP A 120 10.41 31.12 -1.11
CA ASP A 120 11.87 31.02 -0.98
C ASP A 120 12.41 29.60 -0.85
N LYS A 121 11.55 28.61 -0.65
CA LYS A 121 11.93 27.20 -0.44
C LYS A 121 10.83 26.23 -0.88
N TYR A 122 11.20 24.96 -0.93
CA TYR A 122 10.31 23.84 -1.21
C TYR A 122 10.53 22.76 -0.15
N GLU A 123 9.45 22.13 0.30
CA GLU A 123 9.46 21.00 1.23
C GLU A 123 8.69 19.84 0.60
N GLU A 124 9.26 18.65 0.67
CA GLU A 124 8.68 17.40 0.17
C GLU A 124 8.53 16.44 1.34
N CYS A 125 7.35 15.85 1.48
CA CYS A 125 7.06 14.94 2.56
C CYS A 125 6.32 13.69 2.06
N CYS A 126 7.03 12.58 2.11
CA CYS A 126 6.56 11.25 1.73
C CYS A 126 5.96 10.50 2.93
N ILE A 127 4.75 9.96 2.75
CA ILE A 127 3.92 9.30 3.76
C ILE A 127 3.49 7.94 3.19
N LYS A 128 3.71 6.84 3.93
CA LYS A 128 3.15 5.53 3.56
C LYS A 128 2.54 4.84 4.77
N ASN A 129 3.39 4.56 5.76
CA ASN A 129 3.04 3.77 6.95
C ASN A 129 2.96 4.62 8.19
N ASP A 130 3.80 5.66 8.25
CA ASP A 130 3.79 6.62 9.33
C ASP A 130 3.20 7.93 8.84
N PHE A 131 2.45 8.59 9.72
CA PHE A 131 1.69 9.79 9.40
C PHE A 131 2.09 10.92 10.34
N PRO A 132 2.08 12.18 9.85
CA PRO A 132 2.20 13.31 10.74
C PRO A 132 1.12 13.27 11.83
N LEU A 133 1.48 13.63 13.08
CA LEU A 133 0.56 13.58 14.23
C LEU A 133 -0.75 14.36 13.98
N ARG A 134 -0.68 15.43 13.18
CA ARG A 134 -1.81 16.32 12.87
C ARG A 134 -2.44 16.04 11.50
N TRP A 135 -2.29 14.81 10.97
CA TRP A 135 -2.82 14.42 9.66
C TRP A 135 -4.35 14.51 9.58
N LEU A 136 -5.06 14.07 10.62
CA LEU A 136 -6.54 14.19 10.64
C LEU A 136 -6.99 15.65 10.71
N GLU A 137 -6.29 16.49 11.46
CA GLU A 137 -6.55 17.94 11.48
C GLU A 137 -6.27 18.60 10.12
N PHE A 138 -5.27 18.10 9.38
CA PHE A 138 -5.03 18.52 8.00
C PHE A 138 -6.19 18.15 7.08
N SER A 139 -6.70 16.92 7.21
CA SER A 139 -7.89 16.46 6.48
C SER A 139 -9.10 17.36 6.75
N ASP A 140 -9.37 17.66 8.03
CA ASP A 140 -10.46 18.54 8.43
C ASP A 140 -10.31 19.94 7.85
N LEU A 141 -9.08 20.48 7.81
CA LEU A 141 -8.80 21.77 7.18
C LEU A 141 -9.16 21.77 5.68
N LEU A 142 -8.77 20.72 4.96
CA LEU A 142 -9.07 20.57 3.54
C LEU A 142 -10.58 20.36 3.30
N ILE A 143 -11.25 19.55 4.11
CA ILE A 143 -12.70 19.35 4.05
C ILE A 143 -13.44 20.66 4.28
N ARG A 144 -13.04 21.48 5.26
CA ARG A 144 -13.65 22.81 5.48
C ARG A 144 -13.50 23.72 4.25
N MET A 145 -12.39 23.61 3.53
CA MET A 145 -12.09 24.45 2.38
C MET A 145 -12.81 23.99 1.09
N PHE A 146 -12.88 22.68 0.86
CA PHE A 146 -13.35 22.13 -0.42
C PHE A 146 -14.66 21.35 -0.33
N ASN A 147 -15.12 21.05 0.88
CA ASN A 147 -16.31 20.25 1.18
C ASN A 147 -16.25 18.83 0.58
N PHE A 148 -15.06 18.24 0.54
CA PHE A 148 -14.84 16.82 0.25
C PHE A 148 -13.51 16.35 0.86
N ASP A 149 -13.37 15.04 1.01
CA ASP A 149 -12.19 14.38 1.56
C ASP A 149 -11.06 14.33 0.52
N VAL A 150 -10.15 15.30 0.60
CA VAL A 150 -8.99 15.41 -0.30
C VAL A 150 -7.95 14.33 0.01
N LEU A 151 -7.80 13.93 1.27
CA LEU A 151 -6.77 12.98 1.71
C LEU A 151 -7.27 11.53 1.74
N ASN A 152 -8.51 11.30 1.29
CA ASN A 152 -9.19 10.00 1.29
C ASN A 152 -9.14 9.29 2.65
N VAL A 153 -9.16 10.04 3.76
CA VAL A 153 -9.12 9.50 5.12
C VAL A 153 -10.23 8.47 5.35
N GLY A 154 -11.42 8.69 4.78
CA GLY A 154 -12.52 7.73 4.90
C GLY A 154 -12.23 6.38 4.25
N HIS A 155 -11.38 6.31 3.24
CA HIS A 155 -10.91 5.04 2.67
C HIS A 155 -9.79 4.42 3.50
N LEU A 156 -8.94 5.24 4.14
CA LEU A 156 -7.86 4.77 5.00
C LEU A 156 -8.38 4.03 6.25
N GLU A 157 -9.63 4.25 6.68
CA GLU A 157 -10.26 3.45 7.76
C GLU A 157 -10.43 1.96 7.42
N ASN A 158 -10.38 1.61 6.13
CA ASN A 158 -10.48 0.23 5.63
C ASN A 158 -9.17 -0.28 5.01
N ILE A 159 -8.09 0.52 5.07
CA ILE A 159 -6.77 0.14 4.56
C ILE A 159 -5.80 0.15 5.72
N VAL A 160 -5.14 -0.98 5.96
CA VAL A 160 -4.20 -1.11 7.07
C VAL A 160 -3.00 -0.19 6.85
N THR A 161 -2.96 0.86 7.66
CA THR A 161 -1.92 1.89 7.72
C THR A 161 -1.72 2.29 9.19
N GLY A 162 -0.59 2.90 9.53
CA GLY A 162 -0.31 3.36 10.90
C GLY A 162 -1.22 4.50 11.40
N LEU A 163 -2.11 5.03 10.55
CA LEU A 163 -3.05 6.10 10.93
C LEU A 163 -4.18 5.59 11.84
N PHE A 164 -4.74 4.43 11.52
CA PHE A 164 -5.91 3.86 12.20
C PHE A 164 -5.64 2.48 12.81
N PHE A 165 -4.49 1.88 12.50
CA PHE A 165 -4.17 0.51 12.91
C PHE A 165 -2.80 0.42 13.54
N ASP A 166 -2.71 -0.38 14.60
CA ASP A 166 -1.45 -0.80 15.19
C ASP A 166 -1.03 -2.14 14.57
N VAL A 167 0.07 -2.11 13.82
CA VAL A 167 0.61 -3.25 13.07
C VAL A 167 1.68 -3.94 13.91
N ARG A 168 1.36 -5.11 14.44
CA ARG A 168 2.26 -5.90 15.29
C ARG A 168 2.67 -7.20 14.60
N LYS A 169 3.71 -7.84 15.13
CA LYS A 169 4.19 -9.13 14.62
C LYS A 169 3.15 -10.24 14.58
N ASP A 170 2.18 -10.19 15.49
CA ASP A 170 1.17 -11.24 15.65
C ASP A 170 -0.20 -10.84 15.06
N GLY A 171 -0.31 -9.68 14.42
CA GLY A 171 -1.53 -9.26 13.74
C GLY A 171 -1.74 -7.75 13.66
N ILE A 172 -2.92 -7.38 13.19
CA ILE A 172 -3.35 -5.99 13.01
C ILE A 172 -4.41 -5.66 14.06
N TYR A 173 -4.32 -4.47 14.65
CA TYR A 173 -5.19 -4.03 15.73
C TYR A 173 -5.83 -2.69 15.41
N ARG A 174 -7.13 -2.54 15.69
CA ARG A 174 -7.80 -1.22 15.71
C ARG A 174 -8.02 -0.79 17.16
N GLU A 175 -8.91 -1.49 17.85
CA GLU A 175 -9.03 -1.48 19.31
C GLU A 175 -8.62 -2.86 19.86
N ASP A 176 -9.21 -3.90 19.28
CA ASP A 176 -8.84 -5.30 19.44
C ASP A 176 -8.11 -5.82 18.19
N LYS A 177 -7.56 -7.05 18.30
CA LYS A 177 -6.94 -7.75 17.17
C LYS A 177 -8.03 -8.09 16.14
N LEU A 178 -7.81 -7.69 14.89
CA LEU A 178 -8.71 -8.05 13.80
C LEU A 178 -8.57 -9.53 13.43
N GLU A 179 -9.70 -10.18 13.21
CA GLU A 179 -9.74 -11.55 12.69
C GLU A 179 -9.38 -11.56 11.20
N LEU A 180 -8.47 -12.45 10.79
CA LEU A 180 -8.12 -12.64 9.38
C LEU A 180 -9.15 -13.54 8.72
N MET A 181 -9.83 -13.04 7.70
CA MET A 181 -10.90 -13.77 7.01
C MET A 181 -10.40 -14.44 5.73
N VAL A 182 -9.53 -13.75 4.99
CA VAL A 182 -8.99 -14.23 3.71
C VAL A 182 -7.51 -13.88 3.61
N LEU A 183 -6.72 -14.83 3.09
CA LEU A 183 -5.37 -14.59 2.58
C LEU A 183 -5.36 -14.92 1.10
N GLU A 184 -4.83 -14.02 0.29
CA GLU A 184 -4.55 -14.27 -1.12
C GLU A 184 -3.09 -13.93 -1.40
N PHE A 185 -2.37 -14.88 -1.96
CA PHE A 185 -1.04 -14.65 -2.48
C PHE A 185 -1.03 -14.99 -3.96
N GLY A 186 -0.41 -14.13 -4.75
CA GLY A 186 -0.21 -14.42 -6.15
C GLY A 186 1.12 -13.91 -6.65
N HIS A 187 1.56 -14.56 -7.71
CA HIS A 187 2.88 -14.43 -8.27
C HIS A 187 2.79 -14.45 -9.80
N TYR A 188 3.64 -13.66 -10.44
CA TYR A 188 3.50 -13.29 -11.82
C TYR A 188 4.87 -13.23 -12.50
N GLU A 189 4.98 -13.83 -13.68
CA GLU A 189 6.05 -13.47 -14.61
C GLU A 189 5.68 -12.13 -15.27
N SER A 190 6.66 -11.24 -15.43
CA SER A 190 6.52 -9.84 -15.89
C SER A 190 5.62 -9.62 -17.12
N ASP A 191 5.50 -10.61 -18.02
CA ASP A 191 4.75 -10.54 -19.28
C ASP A 191 3.51 -11.45 -19.38
N THR A 192 3.07 -12.06 -18.26
CA THR A 192 1.95 -13.00 -18.25
C THR A 192 0.72 -12.45 -17.52
N LEU A 193 -0.47 -12.91 -17.92
CA LEU A 193 -1.69 -12.75 -17.12
C LEU A 193 -1.44 -13.33 -15.73
N PRO A 194 -2.05 -12.76 -14.67
CA PRO A 194 -2.09 -13.37 -13.35
C PRO A 194 -2.22 -14.90 -13.38
N HIS A 195 -1.15 -15.61 -13.03
CA HIS A 195 -1.23 -17.05 -12.77
C HIS A 195 -1.98 -17.28 -11.46
N SER A 196 -2.60 -18.45 -11.32
CA SER A 196 -3.53 -18.77 -10.24
C SER A 196 -3.00 -18.38 -8.86
N ASN A 197 -3.72 -17.48 -8.19
CA ASN A 197 -3.45 -17.09 -6.81
C ASN A 197 -3.82 -18.25 -5.88
N PHE A 198 -3.00 -18.52 -4.86
CA PHE A 198 -3.47 -19.35 -3.76
C PHE A 198 -4.28 -18.48 -2.80
N ILE A 199 -5.49 -18.93 -2.50
CA ILE A 199 -6.44 -18.22 -1.64
C ILE A 199 -6.82 -19.14 -0.50
N ILE A 200 -6.71 -18.66 0.73
CA ILE A 200 -7.31 -19.27 1.92
C ILE A 200 -8.50 -18.42 2.34
N ASP A 201 -9.66 -19.03 2.41
CA ASP A 201 -10.83 -18.50 3.11
C ASP A 201 -10.90 -19.17 4.49
N PHE A 202 -10.49 -18.43 5.53
CA PHE A 202 -10.47 -18.92 6.91
C PHE A 202 -11.88 -19.15 7.46
N ASN A 203 -12.87 -18.37 6.98
CA ASN A 203 -14.27 -18.54 7.35
C ASN A 203 -14.87 -19.82 6.79
N ALA A 204 -14.67 -20.04 5.49
CA ALA A 204 -15.22 -21.20 4.79
C ALA A 204 -14.35 -22.45 4.99
N GLY A 205 -13.17 -22.31 5.60
CA GLY A 205 -12.19 -23.38 5.78
C GLY A 205 -11.77 -23.99 4.45
N ASN A 206 -11.65 -23.17 3.40
CA ASN A 206 -11.37 -23.64 2.05
C ASN A 206 -10.11 -23.00 1.49
N ILE A 207 -9.49 -23.72 0.55
CA ILE A 207 -8.33 -23.26 -0.19
C ILE A 207 -8.60 -23.47 -1.68
N SER A 208 -8.27 -22.47 -2.48
CA SER A 208 -8.44 -22.48 -3.93
C SER A 208 -7.22 -21.89 -4.63
N GLY A 209 -7.12 -22.05 -5.96
CA GLY A 209 -6.02 -21.50 -6.75
C GLY A 209 -5.14 -22.52 -7.45
N TYR A 210 -4.45 -23.36 -6.67
CA TYR A 210 -3.53 -24.38 -7.19
C TYR A 210 -4.17 -25.79 -7.20
N LEU A 211 -3.66 -26.65 -8.09
CA LEU A 211 -4.14 -28.01 -8.38
C LEU A 211 -4.36 -28.85 -7.10
N GLU A 212 -5.61 -29.30 -6.95
CA GLU A 212 -6.15 -30.24 -5.94
C GLU A 212 -6.18 -29.79 -4.47
N LYS A 213 -7.37 -29.96 -3.89
CA LYS A 213 -7.73 -29.59 -2.52
C LYS A 213 -6.99 -30.48 -1.53
N GLU A 214 -6.06 -29.92 -0.79
CA GLU A 214 -5.56 -30.56 0.43
C GLU A 214 -6.09 -29.83 1.67
N ASN A 215 -6.23 -30.58 2.77
CA ASN A 215 -6.51 -30.04 4.09
C ASN A 215 -5.22 -29.39 4.63
N ILE A 216 -4.83 -28.22 4.10
CA ILE A 216 -3.82 -27.40 4.78
C ILE A 216 -4.47 -26.86 6.05
N ASP A 217 -3.78 -27.03 7.16
CA ASP A 217 -4.22 -26.54 8.46
C ASP A 217 -4.13 -25.01 8.46
N SER A 218 -5.29 -24.34 8.48
CA SER A 218 -5.38 -22.89 8.46
C SER A 218 -4.80 -22.26 9.73
N GLU A 219 -4.90 -22.92 10.89
CA GLU A 219 -4.28 -22.44 12.13
C GLU A 219 -2.75 -22.43 12.00
N LEU A 220 -2.20 -23.44 11.33
CA LEU A 220 -0.77 -23.52 11.08
C LEU A 220 -0.30 -22.39 10.16
N ILE A 221 -1.05 -22.07 9.09
CA ILE A 221 -0.72 -20.90 8.24
C ILE A 221 -0.75 -19.60 9.06
N LEU A 222 -1.78 -19.37 9.88
CA LEU A 222 -1.83 -18.18 10.76
C LEU A 222 -0.62 -18.11 11.70
N SER A 223 -0.19 -19.25 12.24
CA SER A 223 0.99 -19.32 13.10
C SER A 223 2.27 -18.94 12.34
N LEU A 224 2.41 -19.36 11.08
CA LEU A 224 3.55 -19.01 10.24
C LEU A 224 3.58 -17.52 9.90
N LEU A 225 2.42 -16.90 9.65
CA LEU A 225 2.35 -15.44 9.44
C LEU A 225 2.93 -14.67 10.63
N SER A 226 2.65 -15.15 11.84
CA SER A 226 3.16 -14.55 13.08
C SER A 226 4.62 -14.92 13.36
N GLU A 227 5.04 -16.16 13.07
CA GLU A 227 6.41 -16.64 13.29
C GLU A 227 7.42 -15.93 12.38
N TYR A 228 7.03 -15.62 11.15
CA TYR A 228 7.88 -14.96 10.16
C TYR A 228 7.60 -13.45 10.04
N ASP A 229 6.89 -12.88 11.01
CA ASP A 229 6.58 -11.45 11.15
C ASP A 229 5.94 -10.82 9.89
N VAL A 230 5.08 -11.58 9.19
CA VAL A 230 4.52 -11.19 7.88
C VAL A 230 3.80 -9.84 7.94
N TYR A 231 3.02 -9.59 8.98
CA TYR A 231 2.32 -8.31 9.17
C TYR A 231 3.27 -7.10 9.22
N GLN A 232 4.52 -7.31 9.62
CA GLN A 232 5.54 -6.26 9.70
C GLN A 232 6.39 -6.11 8.43
N TRP A 233 6.16 -6.91 7.40
CA TRP A 233 6.81 -6.77 6.09
C TRP A 233 6.63 -5.39 5.45
N ILE A 234 5.67 -4.59 5.92
CA ILE A 234 5.49 -3.23 5.44
C ILE A 234 6.58 -2.25 5.91
N PHE A 235 7.34 -2.62 6.96
CA PHE A 235 8.34 -1.75 7.58
C PHE A 235 9.74 -2.01 7.05
N LYS A 236 10.53 -0.93 6.88
CA LYS A 236 11.91 -0.96 6.35
C LYS A 236 12.85 -1.97 7.04
N ASP A 237 12.61 -2.28 8.31
CA ASP A 237 13.48 -3.18 9.09
C ASP A 237 13.46 -4.63 8.57
N TYR A 238 12.47 -4.98 7.76
CA TYR A 238 12.31 -6.27 7.08
C TYR A 238 12.83 -6.27 5.63
N HIS A 239 13.53 -5.20 5.22
CA HIS A 239 14.03 -5.00 3.85
C HIS A 239 15.52 -4.66 3.83
N LYS A 240 16.30 -5.20 4.78
CA LYS A 240 17.73 -4.85 4.92
C LYS A 240 18.56 -5.35 3.73
N LYS A 241 18.14 -6.44 3.07
CA LYS A 241 18.73 -6.88 1.80
C LYS A 241 18.57 -5.82 0.73
N SER A 242 17.37 -5.25 0.59
CA SER A 242 16.99 -4.32 -0.47
C SER A 242 17.83 -3.05 -0.47
N GLU A 243 18.28 -2.57 0.68
CA GLU A 243 19.17 -1.39 0.77
C GLU A 243 20.55 -1.63 0.15
N LYS A 244 20.96 -2.89 0.02
CA LYS A 244 22.31 -3.30 -0.43
C LYS A 244 22.31 -4.00 -1.78
N HIS A 245 21.14 -4.19 -2.37
CA HIS A 245 20.95 -4.84 -3.64
C HIS A 245 20.80 -3.78 -4.75
N ASP A 246 21.86 -3.59 -5.55
CA ASP A 246 21.90 -2.69 -6.73
C ASP A 246 21.46 -3.42 -8.01
N SER A 247 20.74 -4.53 -7.89
CA SER A 247 20.40 -5.35 -9.05
C SER A 247 19.32 -4.68 -9.89
N VAL A 248 19.70 -4.27 -11.10
CA VAL A 248 18.85 -3.71 -12.16
C VAL A 248 18.19 -4.83 -12.95
N VAL A 249 17.81 -5.94 -12.31
CA VAL A 249 17.15 -7.03 -13.00
C VAL A 249 15.77 -6.51 -13.42
N LEU A 250 15.69 -6.15 -14.70
CA LEU A 250 14.50 -5.60 -15.37
C LEU A 250 13.52 -6.70 -15.79
N ASP A 251 13.90 -7.97 -15.63
CA ASP A 251 13.09 -9.16 -15.90
C ASP A 251 13.00 -9.99 -14.61
N GLY A 252 11.90 -9.92 -13.88
CA GLY A 252 11.76 -10.80 -12.72
C GLY A 252 10.35 -10.96 -12.20
N TYR A 253 10.32 -11.46 -10.97
CA TYR A 253 9.15 -11.97 -10.29
C TYR A 253 8.37 -10.86 -9.63
N ASP A 254 7.11 -10.73 -10.01
CA ASP A 254 6.19 -9.82 -9.37
C ASP A 254 5.23 -10.61 -8.51
N TRP A 255 5.02 -10.15 -7.28
CA TRP A 255 4.15 -10.84 -6.35
C TRP A 255 3.30 -9.84 -5.58
N TYR A 256 2.24 -10.36 -4.97
CA TYR A 256 1.47 -9.64 -3.98
C TYR A 256 0.97 -10.58 -2.88
N LEU A 257 0.74 -9.99 -1.72
CA LEU A 257 0.08 -10.59 -0.59
C LEU A 257 -1.06 -9.67 -0.17
N GLU A 258 -2.28 -10.20 -0.17
CA GLU A 258 -3.48 -9.53 0.32
C GLU A 258 -4.04 -10.30 1.51
N LEU A 259 -4.25 -9.58 2.61
CA LEU A 259 -4.89 -10.05 3.82
C LEU A 259 -6.16 -9.23 4.02
N ILE A 260 -7.31 -9.91 4.04
CA ILE A 260 -8.62 -9.29 4.29
C ILE A 260 -9.07 -9.71 5.67
N PHE A 261 -9.26 -8.71 6.53
CA PHE A 261 -9.74 -8.87 7.89
C PHE A 261 -11.25 -8.62 7.96
N GLU A 262 -11.82 -8.82 9.15
CA GLU A 262 -13.19 -8.41 9.44
C GLU A 262 -13.45 -6.93 9.07
N ASP A 263 -14.73 -6.57 8.90
CA ASP A 263 -15.17 -5.27 8.38
C ASP A 263 -14.58 -4.87 7.01
N SER A 264 -14.11 -5.84 6.21
CA SER A 264 -13.48 -5.60 4.91
C SER A 264 -12.24 -4.70 4.98
N VAL A 265 -11.50 -4.77 6.09
CA VAL A 265 -10.20 -4.09 6.23
C VAL A 265 -9.14 -4.83 5.42
N ILE A 266 -8.41 -4.11 4.57
CA ILE A 266 -7.46 -4.67 3.61
C ILE A 266 -6.03 -4.28 3.99
N TRP A 267 -5.15 -5.27 4.08
CA TRP A 267 -3.71 -5.07 4.05
C TRP A 267 -3.16 -5.73 2.79
N ASN A 268 -2.52 -4.96 1.92
CA ASN A 268 -1.95 -5.48 0.68
C ASN A 268 -0.53 -4.93 0.48
N LEU A 269 0.38 -5.85 0.18
CA LEU A 269 1.75 -5.58 -0.21
C LEU A 269 1.98 -6.18 -1.58
N SER A 270 2.69 -5.46 -2.44
CA SER A 270 3.17 -6.00 -3.70
C SER A 270 4.57 -5.48 -4.01
N CYS A 271 5.30 -6.20 -4.84
CA CYS A 271 6.69 -5.85 -5.10
C CYS A 271 7.12 -6.41 -6.45
N HIS A 272 8.10 -5.73 -7.04
CA HIS A 272 8.78 -6.10 -8.26
C HIS A 272 10.23 -6.48 -7.90
N ASN A 273 10.62 -7.74 -8.14
CA ASN A 273 12.01 -8.19 -8.05
C ASN A 273 12.68 -8.05 -6.67
N GLU A 274 11.90 -8.09 -5.59
CA GLU A 274 12.42 -8.11 -4.24
C GLU A 274 11.43 -8.79 -3.29
N TYR A 275 11.93 -9.37 -2.20
CA TYR A 275 11.07 -9.92 -1.15
C TYR A 275 11.53 -9.43 0.23
N PRO A 276 10.62 -9.40 1.23
CA PRO A 276 11.00 -9.21 2.63
C PRO A 276 12.02 -10.27 3.08
N ASP A 277 12.91 -9.90 4.00
CA ASP A 277 14.04 -10.72 4.43
C ASP A 277 13.61 -12.12 4.97
N SER A 278 12.42 -12.25 5.56
CA SER A 278 11.88 -13.52 6.08
C SER A 278 11.07 -14.34 5.08
N TYR A 279 10.82 -13.83 3.87
CA TYR A 279 9.99 -14.49 2.87
C TYR A 279 10.51 -15.88 2.47
N PRO A 280 11.79 -16.11 2.11
CA PRO A 280 12.22 -17.43 1.67
C PRO A 280 12.15 -18.49 2.76
N ALA A 281 12.29 -18.10 4.02
CA ALA A 281 12.14 -18.99 5.15
C ALA A 281 10.67 -19.41 5.33
N LEU A 282 9.73 -18.47 5.22
CA LEU A 282 8.29 -18.75 5.19
C LEU A 282 7.94 -19.69 4.03
N ALA A 283 8.39 -19.36 2.80
CA ALA A 283 8.11 -20.14 1.61
C ALA A 283 8.66 -21.57 1.70
N SER A 284 9.91 -21.71 2.18
CA SER A 284 10.50 -23.02 2.47
C SER A 284 9.66 -23.81 3.46
N LYS A 285 9.16 -23.15 4.51
CA LYS A 285 8.38 -23.82 5.55
C LYS A 285 7.02 -24.29 5.06
N ILE A 286 6.32 -23.45 4.29
CA ILE A 286 5.07 -23.81 3.64
C ILE A 286 5.30 -24.99 2.70
N ARG A 287 6.35 -24.96 1.87
CA ARG A 287 6.69 -26.06 0.97
C ARG A 287 7.03 -27.36 1.70
N GLU A 288 7.77 -27.31 2.82
CA GLU A 288 8.03 -28.49 3.64
C GLU A 288 6.74 -29.15 4.15
N MET A 289 5.74 -28.33 4.50
CA MET A 289 4.50 -28.80 5.09
C MET A 289 3.50 -29.30 4.05
N THR A 290 3.38 -28.59 2.93
CA THR A 290 2.39 -28.89 1.88
C THR A 290 2.97 -29.77 0.78
N SER A 291 4.29 -29.91 0.68
CA SER A 291 5.00 -30.48 -0.48
C SER A 291 4.83 -29.69 -1.79
N PHE A 292 4.18 -28.53 -1.77
CA PHE A 292 3.92 -27.66 -2.92
C PHE A 292 4.62 -26.31 -2.76
N ASP A 293 5.12 -25.78 -3.86
CA ASP A 293 5.77 -24.47 -3.89
C ASP A 293 4.74 -23.33 -4.04
N LEU A 294 3.88 -23.18 -3.03
CA LEU A 294 2.74 -22.25 -3.08
C LEU A 294 3.14 -20.77 -3.14
N LEU A 295 4.35 -20.46 -2.68
CA LEU A 295 4.93 -19.12 -2.70
C LEU A 295 6.02 -19.00 -3.79
N GLU A 296 6.06 -19.91 -4.77
CA GLU A 296 6.95 -19.84 -5.94
C GLU A 296 8.43 -19.60 -5.57
N LEU A 297 8.93 -20.22 -4.49
CA LEU A 297 10.32 -20.10 -4.07
C LEU A 297 11.30 -20.54 -5.16
N GLU A 298 10.94 -21.53 -5.98
CA GLU A 298 11.74 -22.02 -7.11
C GLU A 298 11.86 -21.00 -8.24
N SER A 299 10.99 -19.99 -8.27
CA SER A 299 11.16 -18.89 -9.20
C SER A 299 12.35 -18.02 -8.78
N ILE A 300 12.67 -17.89 -7.49
CA ILE A 300 13.73 -16.99 -7.03
C ILE A 300 15.12 -17.54 -7.42
N PRO A 301 16.03 -16.73 -8.01
CA PRO A 301 17.36 -17.18 -8.39
C PRO A 301 18.18 -17.67 -7.18
N GLU A 302 18.98 -18.73 -7.36
CA GLU A 302 19.73 -19.36 -6.27
C GLU A 302 20.68 -18.39 -5.54
N ASP A 303 21.33 -17.47 -6.27
CA ASP A 303 22.21 -16.45 -5.72
C ASP A 303 21.46 -15.43 -4.85
N GLU A 304 20.20 -15.14 -5.18
CA GLU A 304 19.32 -14.35 -4.32
C GLU A 304 18.92 -15.13 -3.06
N ILE A 305 18.57 -16.41 -3.17
CA ILE A 305 18.25 -17.28 -2.01
C ILE A 305 19.43 -17.35 -1.04
N GLU A 306 20.67 -17.49 -1.53
CA GLU A 306 21.88 -17.43 -0.70
C GLU A 306 22.00 -16.09 0.05
N LEU A 307 21.66 -14.98 -0.62
CA LEU A 307 21.67 -13.66 -0.02
C LEU A 307 20.62 -13.54 1.11
N PHE A 308 19.39 -14.02 0.89
CA PHE A 308 18.34 -14.06 1.91
C PHE A 308 18.75 -14.85 3.16
N ASN A 309 19.38 -16.01 2.97
CA ASN A 309 19.88 -16.85 4.08
C ASN A 309 20.93 -16.16 4.97
N ASN A 310 21.57 -15.09 4.49
CA ASN A 310 22.49 -14.29 5.30
C ASN A 310 21.78 -13.24 6.17
N TYR A 311 20.56 -12.83 5.81
CA TYR A 311 19.77 -11.83 6.53
C TYR A 311 18.72 -12.45 7.46
N ALA A 312 18.15 -13.60 7.09
CA ALA A 312 17.24 -14.37 7.94
C ALA A 312 17.88 -14.87 9.26
N LYS A 313 19.22 -14.91 9.36
CA LYS A 313 19.97 -15.36 10.56
C LYS A 313 20.01 -14.35 11.72
N LYS A 314 19.24 -13.26 11.67
CA LYS A 314 19.30 -12.19 12.68
C LYS A 314 17.97 -11.80 13.34
N SER A 315 16.90 -12.56 13.13
CA SER A 315 15.64 -12.43 13.90
C SER A 315 15.70 -13.21 15.21
#